data_AF-R9K554-F1
#
_entry.id   AF-R9K554-F1
#
_cell.length_a   1.000
_cell.length_b   1.000
_cell.length_c   1.000
_cell.angle_alpha   90.00
_cell.angle_beta   90.00
_cell.angle_gamma   90.00
#
_symmetry.space_group_name_H-M   'P 1'
#
loop_
_entity.id
_entity.type
_entity.pdbx_description
1 polymer ?
#
loop_
_entity_poly.entity_id
_entity_poly.type
_entity_poly.pdbx_seq_one_letter_code
_entity_poly.pdbx_strand_id
1 'polypeptide(L)'
;MHIYVPVGTQVCRHNGKIFDRSHEADLDITNNSDAVYRLYARKQDSYYVNKVTGFGLSDLRSDLIDRARKMSRIRNMNHPWLTMGDEEFLRSAGLILKDDEKHREGITLAAILLFGEDITIMSALPQHKTDAIFRVENVDRYGFQSFSKNPAISKVFRETSLADELGSGMRNTYKYTKLYSGGTPEFIEGNVFKTMIPLTAVSVGKVGPSHSNLVTDQVTDQVTRNVDGIEMEQEVSQQILDFCQIERSKKEICEYMRYRNRTFFTRKYLFPLIQEGKLQMTKPDKPNSRNQKYIAVKYQKE
;
A
#
# COMPACT_ATOMS: atom_id res chain seq x y z
N MET A 1 19.99 10.66 34.42
CA MET A 1 19.60 12.06 34.17
C MET A 1 18.82 12.09 32.86
N HIS A 2 17.55 12.49 32.87
CA HIS A 2 16.71 12.55 31.68
C HIS A 2 16.50 14.02 31.32
N ILE A 3 17.03 14.45 30.17
CA ILE A 3 16.95 15.84 29.71
C ILE A 3 16.03 15.87 28.50
N TYR A 4 14.92 16.59 28.64
CA TYR A 4 14.00 16.84 27.53
C TYR A 4 14.43 18.13 26.82
N VAL A 5 14.76 18.02 25.54
CA VAL A 5 15.10 19.18 24.69
C VAL A 5 13.94 19.40 23.72
N PRO A 6 13.21 20.53 23.81
CA PRO A 6 12.13 20.83 22.88
C PRO A 6 12.66 21.09 21.47
N VAL A 7 11.89 20.72 20.46
CA VAL A 7 12.23 20.96 19.05
C VAL A 7 12.13 22.47 18.77
N GLY A 8 13.25 23.11 18.43
CA GLY A 8 13.25 24.51 18.00
C GLY A 8 12.66 24.69 16.60
N THR A 9 12.14 25.88 16.29
CA THR A 9 11.47 26.24 15.03
C THR A 9 12.44 26.71 13.93
N GLN A 10 13.73 26.83 14.24
CA GLN A 10 14.76 27.24 13.30
C GLN A 10 15.78 26.13 13.06
N VAL A 11 16.36 26.12 11.85
CA VAL A 11 17.51 25.28 11.53
C VAL A 11 18.77 25.93 12.12
N CYS A 12 19.38 25.28 13.10
CA CYS A 12 20.61 25.75 13.73
C CYS A 12 21.83 25.10 13.07
N ARG A 13 22.93 25.84 12.98
CA ARG A 13 24.24 25.31 12.59
C ARG A 13 25.11 25.10 13.82
N HIS A 14 25.83 23.99 13.86
CA HIS A 14 26.87 23.73 14.84
C HIS A 14 28.21 23.68 14.12
N ASN A 15 29.13 24.61 14.45
CA ASN A 15 30.42 24.77 13.78
C ASN A 15 30.32 24.84 12.24
N GLY A 16 29.34 25.60 11.74
CA GLY A 16 29.10 25.77 10.30
C GLY A 16 28.39 24.59 9.61
N LYS A 17 28.14 23.49 10.32
CA LYS A 17 27.47 22.29 9.79
C LYS A 17 26.03 22.18 10.24
N ILE A 18 25.20 21.55 9.41
CA ILE A 18 23.79 21.25 9.68
C ILE A 18 23.69 19.74 9.94
N PHE A 19 23.13 19.37 11.09
CA PHE A 19 22.91 17.98 11.47
C PHE A 19 21.42 17.66 11.52
N ASP A 20 21.06 16.48 11.03
CA ASP A 20 19.74 15.90 11.20
C ASP A 20 19.85 14.63 12.06
N ARG A 21 19.06 14.54 13.13
CA ARG A 21 19.09 13.39 14.03
C ARG A 21 18.21 12.28 13.46
N SER A 22 18.82 11.14 13.17
CA SER A 22 18.13 9.92 12.76
C SER A 22 18.44 8.82 13.77
N HIS A 23 17.42 8.43 14.54
CA HIS A 23 17.54 7.47 15.63
C HIS A 23 18.63 7.85 16.64
N GLU A 24 19.74 7.11 16.67
CA GLU A 24 20.86 7.29 17.59
C GLU A 24 22.01 8.13 17.00
N ALA A 25 21.93 8.49 15.72
CA ALA A 25 23.00 9.17 15.00
C ALA A 25 22.64 10.60 14.61
N ASP A 26 23.62 11.50 14.71
CA ASP A 26 23.54 12.86 14.17
C ASP A 26 24.24 12.89 12.80
N LEU A 27 23.46 12.99 11.74
CA LEU A 27 23.95 12.94 10.35
C LEU A 27 24.28 14.35 9.87
N ASP A 28 25.51 14.56 9.39
CA ASP A 28 25.91 15.82 8.72
C ASP A 28 25.23 15.88 7.34
N ILE A 29 24.26 16.79 7.21
CA ILE A 29 23.50 17.00 5.98
C ILE A 29 23.93 18.26 5.24
N THR A 30 24.99 18.95 5.66
CA THR A 30 25.37 20.29 5.18
C THR A 30 25.46 20.38 3.66
N ASN A 31 26.02 19.35 3.02
CA ASN A 31 26.23 19.30 1.57
C ASN A 31 25.12 18.56 0.81
N ASN A 32 24.06 18.14 1.49
CA ASN A 32 22.91 17.47 0.89
C ASN A 32 21.74 18.46 0.80
N SER A 33 21.63 19.13 -0.35
CA SER A 33 20.61 20.16 -0.60
C SER A 33 19.19 19.68 -0.31
N ASP A 34 18.87 18.44 -0.68
CA ASP A 34 17.53 17.86 -0.52
C ASP A 34 17.22 17.56 0.95
N ALA A 35 18.22 17.07 1.71
CA ALA A 35 18.08 16.85 3.14
C ALA A 35 17.95 18.18 3.90
N VAL A 36 18.73 19.20 3.52
CA VAL A 36 18.66 20.54 4.10
C VAL A 36 17.30 21.18 3.82
N TYR A 37 16.82 21.12 2.58
CA TYR A 37 15.49 21.62 2.21
C TYR A 37 14.38 20.95 3.04
N ARG A 38 14.41 19.62 3.17
CA ARG A 38 13.46 18.88 4.01
C ARG A 38 13.54 19.28 5.49
N LEU A 39 14.75 19.51 6.01
CA LEU A 39 14.92 19.99 7.38
C LEU A 39 14.28 21.38 7.58
N TYR A 40 14.49 22.31 6.64
CA TYR A 40 13.83 23.62 6.67
C TYR A 40 12.31 23.51 6.59
N ALA A 41 11.77 22.65 5.70
CA ALA A 41 10.34 22.44 5.58
C ALA A 41 9.71 21.83 6.85
N ARG A 42 10.44 20.99 7.60
CA ARG A 42 9.99 20.46 8.90
C ARG A 42 10.05 21.49 10.03
N LYS A 43 10.98 22.46 9.92
CA LYS A 43 11.24 23.48 10.94
C LYS A 43 10.38 24.73 10.73
N GLN A 44 9.98 25.03 9.50
CA GLN A 44 9.00 26.07 9.22
C GLN A 44 7.66 25.70 9.89
N ASP A 45 7.22 26.54 10.83
CA ASP A 45 5.93 26.43 11.53
C ASP A 45 4.72 26.54 10.59
N SER A 46 4.92 26.99 9.34
CA SER A 46 3.89 26.94 8.31
C SER A 46 3.91 25.59 7.60
N TYR A 47 3.03 24.69 8.05
CA TYR A 47 2.71 23.49 7.30
C TYR A 47 2.46 23.86 5.83
N TYR A 48 3.14 23.23 4.88
CA TYR A 48 3.04 23.52 3.43
C TYR A 48 1.57 23.62 2.93
N VAL A 49 0.71 22.83 3.54
CA VAL A 49 -0.74 22.70 3.32
C VAL A 49 -1.59 23.81 3.95
N ASN A 50 -1.05 24.60 4.87
CA ASN A 50 -1.67 25.81 5.41
C ASN A 50 -1.43 27.04 4.53
N LYS A 51 -0.70 26.89 3.42
CA LYS A 51 -0.51 27.95 2.44
C LYS A 51 -1.86 28.45 1.93
N VAL A 52 -2.09 29.75 2.07
CA VAL A 52 -3.27 30.43 1.53
C VAL A 52 -3.17 30.47 0.01
N THR A 53 -4.26 30.13 -0.66
CA THR A 53 -4.35 30.03 -2.11
C THR A 53 -5.16 31.17 -2.71
N GLY A 54 -5.15 31.30 -4.04
CA GLY A 54 -5.96 32.29 -4.76
C GLY A 54 -7.38 31.83 -5.09
N PHE A 55 -7.76 30.62 -4.68
CA PHE A 55 -9.06 30.03 -4.95
C PHE A 55 -10.11 30.50 -3.94
N GLY A 56 -11.37 30.51 -4.35
CA GLY A 56 -12.50 30.94 -3.55
C GLY A 56 -13.34 29.77 -3.02
N LEU A 57 -14.34 30.08 -2.20
CA LEU A 57 -15.29 29.07 -1.72
C LEU A 57 -16.07 28.40 -2.86
N SER A 58 -16.26 29.10 -3.99
CA SER A 58 -16.91 28.55 -5.18
C SER A 58 -16.14 27.40 -5.83
N ASP A 59 -14.83 27.30 -5.58
CA ASP A 59 -13.97 26.26 -6.14
C ASP A 59 -13.94 24.99 -5.26
N LEU A 60 -14.76 25.00 -4.20
CA LEU A 60 -14.97 23.88 -3.28
C LEU A 60 -16.33 23.24 -3.54
N ARG A 61 -16.33 21.92 -3.45
CA ARG A 61 -17.49 21.04 -3.52
C ARG A 61 -18.32 21.10 -2.25
N SER A 62 -19.47 21.76 -2.35
CA SER A 62 -20.46 21.86 -1.26
C SER A 62 -21.00 20.49 -0.82
N ASP A 63 -21.12 19.53 -1.75
CA ASP A 63 -21.59 18.18 -1.44
C ASP A 63 -20.65 17.43 -0.48
N LEU A 64 -19.33 17.66 -0.60
CA LEU A 64 -18.33 17.08 0.29
C LEU A 64 -18.33 17.74 1.68
N ILE A 65 -18.59 19.06 1.74
CA ILE A 65 -18.74 19.81 2.99
C ILE A 65 -19.98 19.30 3.75
N ASP A 66 -21.11 19.14 3.07
CA ASP A 66 -22.34 18.60 3.66
C ASP A 66 -22.16 17.16 4.14
N ARG A 67 -21.39 16.36 3.38
CA ARG A 67 -21.03 15.01 3.82
C ARG A 67 -20.18 15.05 5.09
N ALA A 68 -19.20 15.95 5.18
CA ALA A 68 -18.39 16.11 6.39
C ALA A 68 -19.23 16.50 7.60
N ARG A 69 -20.20 17.41 7.46
CA ARG A 69 -21.17 17.75 8.52
C ARG A 69 -21.96 16.54 8.97
N LYS A 70 -22.56 15.79 8.04
CA LYS A 70 -23.34 14.57 8.35
C LYS A 70 -22.50 13.54 9.10
N MET A 71 -21.24 13.36 8.69
CA MET A 71 -20.32 12.46 9.36
C MET A 71 -19.97 12.93 10.78
N SER A 72 -19.77 14.24 11.00
CA SER A 72 -19.48 14.78 12.34
C SER A 72 -20.60 14.55 13.36
N ARG A 73 -21.86 14.53 12.89
CA ARG A 73 -23.03 14.20 13.73
C ARG A 73 -22.95 12.80 14.33
N ILE A 74 -22.40 11.83 13.59
CA ILE A 74 -22.30 10.43 14.02
C ILE A 74 -21.42 10.33 15.27
N ARG A 75 -20.37 11.17 15.35
CA ARG A 75 -19.43 11.19 16.46
C ARG A 75 -19.94 12.01 17.66
N ASN A 76 -20.49 13.18 17.38
CA ASN A 76 -21.10 14.04 18.37
C ASN A 76 -22.42 14.59 17.82
N MET A 77 -23.53 14.15 18.43
CA MET A 77 -24.87 14.50 17.94
C MET A 77 -25.14 16.01 17.94
N ASN A 78 -24.44 16.77 18.80
CA ASN A 78 -24.56 18.22 18.92
C ASN A 78 -23.29 18.93 18.42
N HIS A 79 -22.65 18.42 17.37
CA HIS A 79 -21.42 19.02 16.84
C HIS A 79 -21.68 20.45 16.30
N PRO A 80 -20.85 21.46 16.61
CA PRO A 80 -21.05 22.85 16.17
C PRO A 80 -21.14 23.04 14.65
N TRP A 81 -20.48 22.17 13.89
CA TRP A 81 -20.50 22.20 12.42
C TRP A 81 -21.88 21.98 11.79
N LEU A 82 -22.85 21.46 12.54
CA LEU A 82 -24.21 21.23 12.05
C LEU A 82 -25.00 22.53 11.89
N THR A 83 -24.67 23.56 12.66
CA THR A 83 -25.36 24.85 12.65
C THR A 83 -24.58 25.95 11.91
N MET A 84 -23.29 25.72 11.65
CA MET A 84 -22.40 26.69 11.00
C MET A 84 -22.61 26.77 9.49
N GLY A 85 -22.53 27.99 8.95
CA GLY A 85 -22.40 28.21 7.50
C GLY A 85 -21.09 27.65 6.94
N ASP A 86 -20.97 27.50 5.62
CA ASP A 86 -19.80 26.88 4.98
C ASP A 86 -18.49 27.61 5.32
N GLU A 87 -18.50 28.94 5.29
CA GLU A 87 -17.33 29.75 5.63
C GLU A 87 -16.94 29.61 7.12
N GLU A 88 -17.93 29.68 8.02
CA GLU A 88 -17.71 29.52 9.46
C GLU A 88 -17.16 28.14 9.80
N PHE A 89 -17.71 27.11 9.15
CA PHE A 89 -17.21 25.74 9.25
C PHE A 89 -15.74 25.67 8.83
N LEU A 90 -15.39 26.17 7.63
CA LEU A 90 -14.03 26.13 7.11
C LEU A 90 -13.05 26.92 7.99
N ARG A 91 -13.45 28.10 8.50
CA ARG A 91 -12.66 28.86 9.48
C ARG A 91 -12.45 28.09 10.77
N SER A 92 -13.51 27.53 11.34
CA SER A 92 -13.42 26.76 12.60
C SER A 92 -12.51 25.53 12.46
N ALA A 93 -12.43 24.95 11.25
CA ALA A 93 -11.56 23.83 10.93
C ALA A 93 -10.11 24.23 10.64
N GLY A 94 -9.80 25.53 10.54
CA GLY A 94 -8.46 26.03 10.15
C GLY A 94 -8.17 25.92 8.65
N LEU A 95 -9.22 25.84 7.84
CA LEU A 95 -9.16 25.71 6.38
C LEU A 95 -9.26 27.06 5.65
N ILE A 96 -9.61 28.11 6.37
CA ILE A 96 -9.47 29.51 5.94
C ILE A 96 -8.49 30.15 6.90
N LEU A 97 -7.43 30.75 6.35
CA LEU A 97 -6.41 31.45 7.11
C LEU A 97 -6.11 32.80 6.46
N LYS A 98 -5.60 33.72 7.26
CA LYS A 98 -5.04 34.98 6.79
C LYS A 98 -3.55 34.81 6.52
N ASP A 99 -3.14 35.16 5.31
CA ASP A 99 -1.74 35.28 4.92
C ASP A 99 -1.22 36.63 5.43
N ASP A 100 -0.39 36.59 6.47
CA ASP A 100 0.19 37.80 7.07
C ASP A 100 1.19 38.49 6.13
N GLU A 101 1.82 37.77 5.20
CA GLU A 101 2.74 38.38 4.23
C GLU A 101 1.96 39.15 3.15
N LYS A 102 0.91 38.52 2.61
CA LYS A 102 0.10 39.12 1.52
C LYS A 102 -1.07 39.95 2.02
N HIS A 103 -1.32 39.97 3.33
CA HIS A 103 -2.48 40.60 3.97
C HIS A 103 -3.81 40.15 3.35
N ARG A 104 -3.86 38.91 2.87
CA ARG A 104 -5.02 38.35 2.18
C ARG A 104 -5.51 37.13 2.92
N GLU A 105 -6.81 37.08 3.08
CA GLU A 105 -7.47 35.90 3.59
C GLU A 105 -7.93 35.01 2.44
N GLY A 106 -7.82 33.70 2.63
CA GLY A 106 -8.24 32.76 1.60
C GLY A 106 -8.24 31.33 2.09
N ILE A 107 -8.74 30.45 1.21
CA ILE A 107 -8.77 29.02 1.49
C ILE A 107 -7.35 28.46 1.44
N THR A 108 -7.04 27.59 2.39
CA THR A 108 -5.75 26.92 2.46
C THR A 108 -5.66 25.80 1.44
N LEU A 109 -4.45 25.38 1.12
CA LEU A 109 -4.22 24.19 0.29
C LEU A 109 -4.87 22.92 0.89
N ALA A 110 -4.97 22.84 2.22
CA ALA A 110 -5.71 21.78 2.91
C ALA A 110 -7.21 21.79 2.57
N ALA A 111 -7.82 22.97 2.43
CA ALA A 111 -9.23 23.09 2.04
C ALA A 111 -9.47 22.51 0.65
N ILE A 112 -8.58 22.83 -0.30
CA ILE A 112 -8.63 22.30 -1.66
C ILE A 112 -8.43 20.78 -1.67
N LEU A 113 -7.48 20.26 -0.91
CA LEU A 113 -7.24 18.82 -0.83
C LEU A 113 -8.43 18.02 -0.27
N LEU A 114 -9.19 18.62 0.64
CA LEU A 114 -10.33 17.96 1.29
C LEU A 114 -11.64 18.13 0.55
N PHE A 115 -11.87 19.33 0.01
CA PHE A 115 -13.16 19.77 -0.51
C PHE A 115 -13.07 20.39 -1.91
N GLY A 116 -11.90 20.46 -2.53
CA GLY A 116 -11.76 21.02 -3.87
C GLY A 116 -12.39 20.15 -4.96
N GLU A 117 -12.69 20.76 -6.09
CA GLU A 117 -12.97 20.03 -7.32
C GLU A 117 -11.70 19.35 -7.86
N ASP A 118 -11.86 18.28 -8.64
CA ASP A 118 -10.75 17.53 -9.23
C ASP A 118 -9.81 18.45 -10.02
N ILE A 119 -10.37 19.43 -10.76
CA ILE A 119 -9.63 20.42 -11.54
C ILE A 119 -8.83 21.34 -10.62
N THR A 120 -9.45 21.82 -9.53
CA THR A 120 -8.81 22.69 -8.53
C THR A 120 -7.68 21.96 -7.81
N ILE A 121 -7.87 20.70 -7.45
CA ILE A 121 -6.85 19.85 -6.83
C ILE A 121 -5.66 19.66 -7.79
N MET A 122 -5.92 19.31 -9.05
CA MET A 122 -4.88 19.13 -10.06
C MET A 122 -4.13 20.43 -10.37
N SER A 123 -4.81 21.58 -10.35
CA SER A 123 -4.18 22.89 -10.54
C SER A 123 -3.34 23.30 -9.33
N ALA A 124 -3.77 23.01 -8.11
CA ALA A 124 -3.05 23.35 -6.90
C ALA A 124 -1.86 22.42 -6.65
N LEU A 125 -2.00 21.13 -6.99
CA LEU A 125 -1.00 20.09 -6.78
C LEU A 125 -0.90 19.13 -7.98
N PRO A 126 -0.31 19.57 -9.10
CA PRO A 126 -0.16 18.73 -10.30
C PRO A 126 0.74 17.50 -10.07
N GLN A 127 1.56 17.51 -9.02
CA GLN A 127 2.46 16.43 -8.64
C GLN A 127 1.81 15.38 -7.72
N HIS A 128 0.58 15.61 -7.23
CA HIS A 128 -0.11 14.65 -6.36
C HIS A 128 -0.81 13.58 -7.21
N LYS A 129 -0.13 12.43 -7.38
CA LYS A 129 -0.75 11.21 -7.90
C LYS A 129 -0.64 10.13 -6.82
N THR A 130 -1.79 9.67 -6.34
CA THR A 130 -1.85 8.46 -5.49
C THR A 130 -1.70 7.25 -6.42
N ASP A 131 -0.51 6.67 -6.46
CA ASP A 131 -0.23 5.46 -7.25
C ASP A 131 -0.15 4.25 -6.30
N ALA A 132 -1.07 3.29 -6.45
CA ALA A 132 -1.08 2.07 -5.67
C ALA A 132 -0.21 1.03 -6.36
N ILE A 133 1.04 0.88 -5.91
CA ILE A 133 1.99 -0.09 -6.48
C ILE A 133 2.04 -1.33 -5.57
N PHE A 134 1.67 -2.49 -6.13
CA PHE A 134 1.86 -3.80 -5.51
C PHE A 134 3.29 -4.31 -5.77
N ARG A 135 4.06 -4.59 -4.72
CA ARG A 135 5.40 -5.20 -4.79
C ARG A 135 5.57 -6.27 -3.72
N VAL A 136 6.33 -7.32 -4.03
CA VAL A 136 6.35 -8.56 -3.25
C VAL A 136 7.51 -8.63 -2.25
N GLU A 137 8.54 -7.77 -2.30
CA GLU A 137 9.60 -7.79 -1.26
C GLU A 137 10.23 -6.40 -1.04
N ASN A 138 10.45 -6.02 0.24
CA ASN A 138 11.69 -5.41 0.74
C ASN A 138 11.69 -5.21 2.27
N VAL A 139 12.82 -4.71 2.80
CA VAL A 139 13.29 -4.74 4.20
C VAL A 139 13.30 -3.32 4.80
N ASP A 140 12.74 -3.11 6.01
CA ASP A 140 13.41 -2.47 7.17
C ASP A 140 12.53 -2.34 8.43
N ARG A 141 13.16 -2.22 9.61
CA ARG A 141 12.54 -2.40 10.95
C ARG A 141 12.53 -1.15 11.87
N TYR A 142 11.36 -0.98 12.50
CA TYR A 142 10.99 -0.48 13.84
C TYR A 142 11.51 0.85 14.44
N GLY A 143 10.52 1.73 14.69
CA GLY A 143 10.49 2.76 15.72
C GLY A 143 9.48 3.85 15.35
N PHE A 144 8.24 3.81 15.86
CA PHE A 144 7.17 4.74 15.41
C PHE A 144 6.67 5.66 16.52
N GLN A 145 6.84 6.96 16.33
CA GLN A 145 6.14 8.01 17.07
C GLN A 145 5.12 8.66 16.13
N SER A 146 3.85 8.71 16.53
CA SER A 146 2.79 9.32 15.72
C SER A 146 2.73 10.83 15.93
N PHE A 147 3.06 11.60 14.90
CA PHE A 147 2.85 13.05 14.87
C PHE A 147 1.95 13.44 13.69
N SER A 148 1.02 14.39 13.90
CA SER A 148 0.19 14.90 12.82
C SER A 148 1.02 15.83 11.92
N LYS A 149 1.40 15.36 10.72
CA LYS A 149 2.07 16.20 9.71
C LYS A 149 1.24 17.40 9.25
N ASN A 150 -0.10 17.33 9.36
CA ASN A 150 -0.98 18.48 9.18
C ASN A 150 -2.13 18.42 10.20
N PRO A 151 -2.13 19.31 11.21
CA PRO A 151 -3.21 19.38 12.20
C PRO A 151 -4.59 19.71 11.61
N ALA A 152 -4.69 20.53 10.56
CA ALA A 152 -5.96 20.92 9.95
C ALA A 152 -6.64 19.74 9.25
N ILE A 153 -5.89 19.01 8.40
CA ILE A 153 -6.38 17.76 7.78
C ILE A 153 -6.70 16.74 8.88
N SER A 154 -5.79 16.52 9.82
CA SER A 154 -6.01 15.56 10.91
C SER A 154 -7.26 15.88 11.74
N LYS A 155 -7.54 17.16 11.99
CA LYS A 155 -8.75 17.60 12.68
C LYS A 155 -10.00 17.21 11.91
N VAL A 156 -10.07 17.51 10.62
CA VAL A 156 -11.24 17.16 9.78
C VAL A 156 -11.47 15.66 9.75
N PHE A 157 -10.44 14.85 9.49
CA PHE A 157 -10.58 13.39 9.47
C PHE A 157 -11.03 12.81 10.81
N ARG A 158 -10.54 13.38 11.92
CA ARG A 158 -10.92 12.97 13.26
C ARG A 158 -12.36 13.33 13.59
N GLU A 159 -12.78 14.58 13.32
CA GLU A 159 -14.15 15.02 13.58
C GLU A 159 -15.17 14.32 12.66
N THR A 160 -14.78 13.87 11.47
CA THR A 160 -15.64 13.11 10.54
C THR A 160 -15.66 11.60 10.78
N SER A 161 -14.99 11.09 11.81
CA SER A 161 -14.87 9.64 12.08
C SER A 161 -14.22 8.82 10.96
N LEU A 162 -13.53 9.47 10.02
CA LEU A 162 -12.73 8.78 9.00
C LEU A 162 -11.36 8.37 9.54
N ALA A 163 -10.90 9.03 10.60
CA ALA A 163 -9.74 8.63 11.37
C ALA A 163 -10.04 8.67 12.87
N ASP A 164 -9.55 7.66 13.59
CA ASP A 164 -9.59 7.62 15.06
C ASP A 164 -8.42 8.45 15.65
N GLU A 165 -7.86 8.01 16.77
CA GLU A 165 -6.71 8.66 17.40
C GLU A 165 -5.45 8.58 16.53
N LEU A 166 -4.56 9.57 16.65
CA LEU A 166 -3.26 9.55 15.97
C LEU A 166 -2.50 8.25 16.29
N GLY A 167 -2.07 7.54 15.23
CA GLY A 167 -1.36 6.27 15.36
C GLY A 167 -2.24 5.03 15.57
N SER A 168 -3.54 5.17 15.89
CA SER A 168 -4.46 4.03 16.03
C SER A 168 -4.64 3.26 14.73
N GLY A 169 -4.73 3.94 13.59
CA GLY A 169 -4.83 3.31 12.26
C GLY A 169 -3.65 2.39 11.98
N MET A 170 -2.43 2.83 12.31
CA MET A 170 -1.23 2.01 12.13
C MET A 170 -1.22 0.80 13.07
N ARG A 171 -1.57 0.98 14.35
CA ARG A 171 -1.72 -0.12 15.32
C ARG A 171 -2.77 -1.13 14.88
N ASN A 172 -3.89 -0.65 14.38
CA ASN A 172 -4.98 -1.48 13.84
C ASN A 172 -4.50 -2.22 12.60
N THR A 173 -3.79 -1.58 11.69
CA THR A 173 -3.21 -2.27 10.52
C THR A 173 -2.24 -3.37 10.94
N TYR A 174 -1.35 -3.14 11.92
CA TYR A 174 -0.48 -4.19 12.47
C TYR A 174 -1.30 -5.34 13.08
N LYS A 175 -2.30 -5.03 13.91
CA LYS A 175 -3.17 -6.01 14.57
C LYS A 175 -3.97 -6.83 13.55
N TYR A 176 -4.68 -6.18 12.65
CA TYR A 176 -5.59 -6.83 11.70
C TYR A 176 -4.85 -7.53 10.58
N THR A 177 -3.77 -6.96 10.03
CA THR A 177 -2.96 -7.67 9.03
C THR A 177 -2.39 -8.96 9.61
N LYS A 178 -1.96 -8.94 10.88
CA LYS A 178 -1.51 -10.15 11.56
C LYS A 178 -2.62 -11.18 11.75
N LEU A 179 -3.82 -10.73 12.12
CA LEU A 179 -4.99 -11.60 12.34
C LEU A 179 -5.54 -12.21 11.04
N TYR A 180 -5.65 -11.41 9.98
CA TYR A 180 -6.31 -11.82 8.73
C TYR A 180 -5.37 -12.40 7.69
N SER A 181 -4.12 -11.93 7.63
CA SER A 181 -3.14 -12.35 6.63
C SER A 181 -1.94 -13.08 7.25
N GLY A 182 -1.81 -13.17 8.57
CA GLY A 182 -0.66 -13.80 9.23
C GLY A 182 0.68 -13.07 9.08
N GLY A 183 0.78 -12.11 8.15
CA GLY A 183 1.94 -11.27 7.89
C GLY A 183 1.97 -9.99 8.73
N THR A 184 3.04 -9.22 8.56
CA THR A 184 3.22 -7.90 9.18
C THR A 184 3.23 -6.82 8.11
N PRO A 185 2.46 -5.74 8.26
CA PRO A 185 2.48 -4.64 7.32
C PRO A 185 3.78 -3.84 7.47
N GLU A 186 4.24 -3.24 6.38
CA GLU A 186 5.41 -2.37 6.36
C GLU A 186 5.04 -0.97 5.86
N PHE A 187 5.61 0.02 6.53
CA PHE A 187 5.41 1.43 6.22
C PHE A 187 6.78 2.03 5.93
N ILE A 188 7.01 2.39 4.67
CA ILE A 188 8.29 2.93 4.21
C ILE A 188 8.11 4.43 4.00
N GLU A 189 8.80 5.20 4.82
CA GLU A 189 8.80 6.66 4.76
C GLU A 189 9.97 7.15 3.90
N GLY A 190 9.69 7.45 2.63
CA GLY A 190 10.65 8.04 1.68
C GLY A 190 10.03 9.20 0.90
N ASN A 191 10.60 9.54 -0.28
CA ASN A 191 10.03 10.57 -1.16
C ASN A 191 8.57 10.26 -1.57
N VAL A 192 8.22 8.98 -1.62
CA VAL A 192 6.84 8.50 -1.71
C VAL A 192 6.59 7.63 -0.48
N PHE A 193 5.53 7.95 0.26
CA PHE A 193 5.08 7.09 1.35
C PHE A 193 4.52 5.80 0.77
N LYS A 194 5.06 4.65 1.18
CA LYS A 194 4.60 3.33 0.72
C LYS A 194 4.08 2.54 1.91
N THR A 195 2.90 1.96 1.74
CA THR A 195 2.33 1.00 2.68
C THR A 195 2.22 -0.35 1.99
N MET A 196 2.87 -1.35 2.55
CA MET A 196 2.85 -2.72 2.05
C MET A 196 2.05 -3.58 3.00
N ILE A 197 0.92 -4.12 2.53
CA ILE A 197 0.06 -5.01 3.31
C ILE A 197 0.20 -6.41 2.71
N PRO A 198 0.88 -7.36 3.37
CA PRO A 198 0.89 -8.74 2.91
C PRO A 198 -0.52 -9.30 3.01
N LEU A 199 -1.02 -9.85 1.90
CA LEU A 199 -2.30 -10.53 1.83
C LEU A 199 -2.06 -12.02 1.66
N THR A 200 -2.80 -12.85 2.39
CA THR A 200 -2.88 -14.28 2.10
C THR A 200 -4.09 -14.57 1.23
N ALA A 201 -4.05 -15.66 0.45
CA ALA A 201 -5.15 -16.04 -0.43
C ALA A 201 -6.53 -16.13 0.28
N VAL A 202 -6.54 -16.44 1.59
CA VAL A 202 -7.75 -16.53 2.42
C VAL A 202 -8.36 -15.15 2.69
N SER A 203 -7.55 -14.10 2.82
CA SER A 203 -7.97 -12.72 3.12
C SER A 203 -8.57 -11.99 1.91
N VAL A 204 -8.42 -12.54 0.70
CA VAL A 204 -8.94 -11.99 -0.57
C VAL A 204 -10.23 -12.70 -1.02
N GLY A 205 -10.63 -13.78 -0.32
CA GLY A 205 -11.87 -14.49 -0.58
C GLY A 205 -13.08 -13.64 -0.19
N LYS A 206 -13.86 -13.18 -1.18
CA LYS A 206 -15.12 -12.46 -0.93
C LYS A 206 -16.12 -13.41 -0.24
N VAL A 207 -16.66 -13.02 0.91
CA VAL A 207 -17.78 -13.72 1.57
C VAL A 207 -19.06 -12.89 1.47
N GLY A 208 -20.10 -13.47 0.86
CA GLY A 208 -21.44 -12.89 0.70
C GLY A 208 -22.34 -13.77 -0.19
N PRO A 209 -23.68 -13.70 -0.04
CA PRO A 209 -24.59 -14.41 -0.94
C PRO A 209 -24.45 -13.82 -2.34
N SER A 210 -23.93 -14.62 -3.27
CA SER A 210 -23.68 -14.20 -4.64
C SER A 210 -25.00 -14.17 -5.40
N HIS A 211 -25.48 -12.97 -5.76
CA HIS A 211 -26.44 -12.88 -6.86
C HIS A 211 -25.72 -13.34 -8.13
N SER A 212 -26.40 -14.24 -8.84
CA SER A 212 -25.98 -14.92 -10.05
C SER A 212 -25.39 -14.00 -11.12
N ASN A 213 -24.41 -14.57 -11.82
CA ASN A 213 -23.81 -14.12 -13.08
C ASN A 213 -22.76 -13.02 -12.95
N LEU A 214 -21.49 -13.44 -12.93
CA LEU A 214 -20.50 -13.16 -13.97
C LEU A 214 -19.27 -14.05 -13.74
N VAL A 215 -18.78 -14.62 -14.83
CA VAL A 215 -17.68 -15.59 -14.89
C VAL A 215 -16.37 -14.92 -14.51
N THR A 216 -15.69 -15.41 -13.47
CA THR A 216 -14.22 -15.33 -13.36
C THR A 216 -13.68 -16.54 -12.60
N ASP A 217 -12.99 -17.40 -13.34
CA ASP A 217 -12.15 -18.49 -12.87
C ASP A 217 -10.95 -17.89 -12.11
N GLN A 218 -10.83 -18.09 -10.80
CA GLN A 218 -9.57 -17.96 -10.05
C GLN A 218 -9.69 -18.58 -8.65
N VAL A 219 -9.34 -19.87 -8.57
CA VAL A 219 -9.09 -20.59 -7.31
C VAL A 219 -7.58 -20.75 -7.15
N THR A 220 -7.02 -20.03 -6.18
CA THR A 220 -5.68 -20.24 -5.64
C THR A 220 -5.68 -21.39 -4.66
N ASP A 221 -4.74 -22.33 -4.81
CA ASP A 221 -4.38 -23.29 -3.78
C ASP A 221 -2.87 -23.49 -3.86
N GLN A 222 -2.10 -22.85 -2.96
CA GLN A 222 -0.76 -23.31 -2.65
C GLN A 222 -0.20 -22.81 -1.32
N VAL A 223 0.38 -23.80 -0.64
CA VAL A 223 1.01 -23.82 0.67
C VAL A 223 2.48 -23.39 0.53
N THR A 224 2.90 -22.54 1.46
CA THR A 224 4.28 -22.21 1.89
C THR A 224 5.47 -22.98 1.28
N ARG A 225 6.45 -22.23 0.75
CA ARG A 225 7.80 -22.05 1.34
C ARG A 225 8.62 -20.99 0.56
N ASN A 226 9.45 -20.26 1.30
CA ASN A 226 10.22 -19.08 0.91
C ASN A 226 11.47 -19.42 0.06
N VAL A 227 11.95 -18.38 -0.67
CA VAL A 227 13.26 -18.19 -1.32
C VAL A 227 13.57 -19.16 -2.49
N ASP A 228 14.23 -18.72 -3.56
CA ASP A 228 14.75 -19.55 -4.68
C ASP A 228 13.85 -19.84 -5.91
N GLY A 229 13.11 -18.84 -6.41
CA GLY A 229 12.12 -19.02 -7.50
C GLY A 229 12.62 -19.49 -8.88
N ILE A 230 13.92 -19.40 -9.22
CA ILE A 230 14.43 -19.82 -10.54
C ILE A 230 15.08 -21.22 -10.47
N GLU A 231 15.78 -21.54 -9.38
CA GLU A 231 16.38 -22.86 -9.17
C GLU A 231 15.31 -23.92 -8.89
N MET A 232 14.24 -23.55 -8.18
CA MET A 232 13.19 -24.47 -7.76
C MET A 232 12.26 -24.92 -8.92
N GLU A 233 12.07 -24.11 -9.97
CA GLU A 233 11.29 -24.54 -11.15
C GLU A 233 12.04 -25.54 -12.04
N GLN A 234 13.37 -25.41 -12.14
CA GLN A 234 14.22 -26.41 -12.77
C GLN A 234 14.26 -27.71 -11.95
N GLU A 235 14.33 -27.60 -10.62
CA GLU A 235 14.33 -28.75 -9.72
C GLU A 235 13.01 -29.54 -9.77
N VAL A 236 11.86 -28.85 -9.77
CA VAL A 236 10.53 -29.47 -9.92
C VAL A 236 10.40 -30.18 -11.26
N SER A 237 10.91 -29.58 -12.33
CA SER A 237 10.92 -30.18 -13.67
C SER A 237 11.78 -31.44 -13.72
N GLN A 238 12.95 -31.41 -13.10
CA GLN A 238 13.86 -32.55 -13.01
C GLN A 238 13.24 -33.71 -12.19
N GLN A 239 12.63 -33.41 -11.05
CA GLN A 239 11.93 -34.41 -10.23
C GLN A 239 10.78 -35.10 -11.00
N ILE A 240 10.06 -34.36 -11.85
CA ILE A 240 9.04 -34.95 -12.72
C ILE A 240 9.66 -35.91 -13.73
N LEU A 241 10.78 -35.54 -14.35
CA LEU A 241 11.48 -36.40 -15.32
C LEU A 241 12.05 -37.66 -14.66
N ASP A 242 12.62 -37.54 -13.46
CA ASP A 242 13.13 -38.68 -12.69
C ASP A 242 12.01 -39.65 -12.29
N PHE A 243 10.85 -39.12 -11.87
CA PHE A 243 9.70 -39.94 -11.52
C PHE A 243 9.03 -40.60 -12.74
N CYS A 244 9.07 -39.93 -13.90
CA CYS A 244 8.48 -40.40 -15.16
C CYS A 244 9.44 -41.29 -15.99
N GLN A 245 10.53 -41.81 -15.42
CA GLN A 245 11.35 -42.83 -16.09
C GLN A 245 10.57 -44.11 -16.43
N ILE A 246 9.50 -44.37 -15.68
CA ILE A 246 8.50 -45.40 -15.94
C ILE A 246 7.19 -44.69 -16.32
N GLU A 247 6.34 -45.33 -17.12
CA GLU A 247 5.04 -44.76 -17.47
C GLU A 247 4.19 -44.44 -16.22
N ARG A 248 3.90 -43.15 -16.01
CA ARG A 248 3.04 -42.68 -14.90
C ARG A 248 1.80 -41.98 -15.41
N SER A 249 0.68 -42.20 -14.72
CA SER A 249 -0.53 -41.44 -14.95
C SER A 249 -0.41 -40.03 -14.37
N LYS A 250 -1.17 -39.08 -14.92
CA LYS A 250 -1.25 -37.72 -14.36
C LYS A 250 -1.58 -37.71 -12.86
N LYS A 251 -2.42 -38.66 -12.41
CA LYS A 251 -2.83 -38.77 -10.99
C LYS A 251 -1.63 -39.09 -10.11
N GLU A 252 -0.83 -40.09 -10.49
CA GLU A 252 0.36 -40.51 -9.74
C GLU A 252 1.42 -39.39 -9.68
N ILE A 253 1.61 -38.66 -10.79
CA ILE A 253 2.59 -37.55 -10.84
C ILE A 253 2.15 -36.42 -9.90
N CYS A 254 0.86 -36.03 -9.91
CA CYS A 254 0.36 -35.00 -9.01
C CYS A 254 0.44 -35.41 -7.54
N GLU A 255 0.18 -36.69 -7.21
CA GLU A 255 0.29 -37.21 -5.85
C GLU A 255 1.74 -37.22 -5.36
N TYR A 256 2.68 -37.65 -6.20
CA TYR A 256 4.11 -37.64 -5.89
C TYR A 256 4.62 -36.21 -5.63
N MET A 257 4.26 -35.27 -6.49
CA MET A 257 4.66 -33.85 -6.39
C MET A 257 3.81 -33.05 -5.38
N ARG A 258 2.84 -33.70 -4.71
CA ARG A 258 1.93 -33.11 -3.71
C ARG A 258 1.08 -31.93 -4.22
N TYR A 259 0.73 -31.93 -5.52
CA TYR A 259 -0.16 -30.92 -6.11
C TYR A 259 -1.63 -31.37 -6.08
N ARG A 260 -2.49 -30.53 -5.49
CA ARG A 260 -3.94 -30.76 -5.44
C ARG A 260 -4.63 -30.41 -6.76
N ASN A 261 -4.20 -29.33 -7.42
CA ASN A 261 -4.81 -28.85 -8.66
C ASN A 261 -4.16 -29.49 -9.90
N ARG A 262 -4.85 -30.50 -10.46
CA ARG A 262 -4.40 -31.25 -11.64
C ARG A 262 -4.34 -30.39 -12.91
N THR A 263 -5.25 -29.43 -13.05
CA THR A 263 -5.35 -28.57 -14.25
C THR A 263 -4.19 -27.59 -14.29
N PHE A 264 -3.91 -26.93 -13.16
CA PHE A 264 -2.76 -26.04 -13.00
C PHE A 264 -1.44 -26.80 -13.21
N PHE A 265 -1.28 -27.94 -12.55
CA PHE A 265 -0.07 -28.77 -12.68
C PHE A 265 0.19 -29.19 -14.14
N THR A 266 -0.88 -29.53 -14.87
CA THR A 266 -0.75 -29.89 -16.30
C THR A 266 -0.27 -28.72 -17.14
N ARG A 267 -0.86 -27.53 -16.96
CA ARG A 267 -0.52 -26.35 -17.76
C ARG A 267 0.86 -25.80 -17.41
N LYS A 268 1.22 -25.78 -16.13
CA LYS A 268 2.45 -25.16 -15.64
C LYS A 268 3.69 -26.05 -15.79
N TYR A 269 3.57 -27.37 -15.61
CA TYR A 269 4.74 -28.25 -15.55
C TYR A 269 4.74 -29.35 -16.62
N LEU A 270 3.63 -30.08 -16.81
CA LEU A 270 3.61 -31.20 -17.78
C LEU A 270 3.66 -30.71 -19.24
N PHE A 271 2.87 -29.70 -19.59
CA PHE A 271 2.75 -29.23 -20.98
C PHE A 271 4.07 -28.62 -21.50
N PRO A 272 4.79 -27.76 -20.75
CA PRO A 272 6.11 -27.29 -21.17
C PRO A 272 7.10 -28.43 -21.41
N LEU A 273 7.16 -29.44 -20.53
CA LEU A 273 8.04 -30.60 -20.70
C LEU A 273 7.71 -31.44 -21.95
N ILE A 274 6.45 -31.48 -22.35
CA ILE A 274 6.01 -32.14 -23.59
C ILE A 274 6.38 -31.31 -24.82
N GLN A 275 6.20 -29.99 -24.76
CA GLN A 275 6.60 -29.08 -25.84
C GLN A 275 8.12 -29.06 -26.05
N GLU A 276 8.89 -29.15 -24.97
CA GLU A 276 10.36 -29.27 -25.00
C GLU A 276 10.84 -30.67 -25.41
N GLY A 277 9.93 -31.64 -25.59
CA GLY A 277 10.26 -33.01 -25.98
C GLY A 277 10.93 -33.85 -24.89
N LYS A 278 11.00 -33.37 -23.64
CA LYS A 278 11.59 -34.10 -22.50
C LYS A 278 10.63 -35.15 -21.93
N LEU A 279 9.33 -34.99 -22.15
CA LEU A 279 8.27 -35.89 -21.68
C LEU A 279 7.32 -36.25 -22.83
N GLN A 280 7.01 -37.54 -22.99
CA GLN A 280 6.16 -38.04 -24.06
C GLN A 280 4.86 -38.65 -23.53
N MET A 281 3.78 -38.48 -24.29
CA MET A 281 2.49 -39.13 -24.07
C MET A 281 2.48 -40.54 -24.67
N THR A 282 1.99 -41.54 -23.91
CA THR A 282 1.88 -42.92 -24.44
C THR A 282 0.78 -43.09 -25.48
N LYS A 283 -0.23 -42.21 -25.50
CA LYS A 283 -1.28 -42.15 -26.54
C LYS A 283 -1.36 -40.74 -27.13
N PRO A 284 -0.49 -40.37 -28.08
CA PRO A 284 -0.47 -39.03 -28.66
C PRO A 284 -1.75 -38.72 -29.46
N ASP A 285 -2.33 -39.69 -30.16
CA ASP A 285 -3.55 -39.50 -30.98
C ASP A 285 -4.82 -39.25 -30.15
N LYS A 286 -4.78 -39.57 -28.85
CA LYS A 286 -5.91 -39.42 -27.91
C LYS A 286 -5.42 -38.80 -26.61
N PRO A 287 -5.05 -37.50 -26.62
CA PRO A 287 -4.40 -36.84 -25.48
C PRO A 287 -5.27 -36.81 -24.21
N ASN A 288 -6.59 -36.83 -24.37
CA ASN A 288 -7.57 -36.85 -23.29
C ASN A 288 -8.01 -38.26 -22.86
N SER A 289 -7.28 -39.31 -23.25
CA SER A 289 -7.63 -40.68 -22.86
C SER A 289 -7.59 -40.85 -21.33
N ARG A 290 -8.59 -41.56 -20.78
CA ARG A 290 -8.63 -41.92 -19.35
C ARG A 290 -7.40 -42.75 -18.90
N ASN A 291 -6.79 -43.47 -19.84
CA ASN A 291 -5.60 -44.30 -19.62
C ASN A 291 -4.32 -43.64 -20.13
N GLN A 292 -4.32 -42.30 -20.24
CA GLN A 292 -3.13 -41.57 -20.67
C GLN A 292 -2.04 -41.63 -19.61
N LYS A 293 -0.82 -41.93 -20.05
CA LYS A 293 0.38 -41.92 -19.23
C LYS A 293 1.48 -41.09 -19.88
N TYR A 294 2.46 -40.71 -19.08
CA TYR A 294 3.60 -39.88 -19.46
C TYR A 294 4.89 -40.63 -19.13
N ILE A 295 5.87 -40.53 -20.02
CA ILE A 295 7.20 -41.15 -19.89
C ILE A 295 8.27 -40.15 -20.28
N ALA A 296 9.36 -40.07 -19.52
CA ALA A 296 10.51 -39.22 -19.80
C ALA A 296 11.30 -39.78 -20.98
N VAL A 297 11.67 -38.90 -21.92
CA VAL A 297 12.46 -39.28 -23.10
C VAL A 297 13.93 -39.37 -22.70
N LYS A 298 14.52 -40.56 -22.78
CA LYS A 298 15.96 -40.73 -22.56
C LYS A 298 16.72 -40.20 -23.78
N TYR A 299 17.49 -39.14 -23.61
CA TYR A 299 18.46 -38.71 -24.62
C TYR A 299 19.52 -39.83 -24.79
N GLN A 300 19.53 -40.49 -25.94
CA GLN A 300 20.75 -41.16 -26.41
C GLN A 300 21.69 -40.05 -26.86
N LYS A 301 22.75 -39.80 -26.09
CA LYS A 301 23.90 -39.00 -26.57
C LYS A 301 24.57 -39.82 -27.67
N GLU A 302 24.46 -39.38 -28.93
CA GLU A 302 25.47 -39.66 -29.96
C GLU A 302 26.76 -38.92 -29.64
#